data_AF-A0A820FYI3-F1
#
_entry.id   AF-A0A820FYI3-F1
#
_cell.length_a   1.000
_cell.length_b   1.000
_cell.length_c   1.000
_cell.angle_alpha   90.00
_cell.angle_beta   90.00
_cell.angle_gamma   90.00
#
_symmetry.space_group_name_H-M   'P 1'
#
loop_
_entity.id
_entity.type
_entity.pdbx_description
1 polymer ?
#
loop_
_entity_poly.entity_id
_entity_poly.type
_entity_poly.pdbx_seq_one_letter_code
_entity_poly.pdbx_strand_id
1 'polypeptide(L)'
;HRLWGKIIFLSATVAILTGLSEHGYGSSFFTAGDAERKRRLILNFFGVFTSLFSLFVIYLLSNPEYRRLPDEDVVTNESNT
;
A
#
# COMPACT_ATOMS: atom_id res chain seq x y z
N HIS A 1 -7.83 9.15 14.52
CA HIS A 1 -8.15 8.14 13.48
C HIS A 1 -7.27 8.20 12.22
N ARG A 2 -7.09 9.36 11.56
CA ARG A 2 -6.26 9.45 10.33
C ARG A 2 -4.83 8.95 10.47
N LEU A 3 -4.13 9.35 11.53
CA LEU A 3 -2.75 8.93 11.79
C LEU A 3 -2.67 7.40 11.97
N TRP A 4 -3.55 6.84 12.80
CA TRP A 4 -3.66 5.41 13.02
C TRP A 4 -3.94 4.62 11.73
N GLY A 5 -4.82 5.14 10.86
CA GLY A 5 -5.07 4.53 9.54
C GLY A 5 -3.81 4.49 8.66
N LYS A 6 -3.00 5.56 8.67
CA LYS A 6 -1.71 5.57 7.96
C LYS A 6 -0.73 4.54 8.53
N ILE A 7 -0.65 4.44 9.86
CA ILE A 7 0.26 3.47 10.53
C ILE A 7 -0.13 2.03 10.19
N ILE A 8 -1.42 1.69 10.27
CA ILE A 8 -1.92 0.34 9.93
C ILE A 8 -1.64 -0.02 8.47
N PHE A 9 -1.83 0.95 7.55
CA PHE A 9 -1.53 0.75 6.14
C PHE A 9 -0.04 0.50 5.90
N LEU A 10 0.83 1.26 6.57
CA LEU A 10 2.27 1.10 6.49
C LEU A 10 2.73 -0.26 7.04
N SER A 11 2.22 -0.67 8.19
CA SER A 11 2.55 -1.98 8.78
C SER A 11 2.06 -3.13 7.90
N ALA A 12 0.89 -3.02 7.28
CA ALA A 12 0.39 -4.01 6.33
C ALA A 12 1.28 -4.10 5.07
N THR A 13 1.73 -2.96 4.55
CA THR A 13 2.66 -2.92 3.41
C THR A 13 3.98 -3.63 3.75
N VAL A 14 4.55 -3.34 4.93
CA VAL A 14 5.78 -4.00 5.39
C VAL A 14 5.57 -5.51 5.53
N ALA A 15 4.46 -5.95 6.12
CA ALA A 15 4.16 -7.38 6.26
C ALA A 15 4.08 -8.10 4.89
N ILE A 16 3.45 -7.48 3.90
CA ILE A 16 3.38 -8.03 2.52
C ILE A 16 4.79 -8.14 1.92
N LEU A 17 5.62 -7.09 2.04
CA LEU A 17 6.97 -7.10 1.49
C LEU A 17 7.88 -8.14 2.18
N THR A 18 7.73 -8.31 3.49
CA THR A 18 8.43 -9.35 4.25
C THR A 18 8.01 -10.74 3.78
N GLY A 19 6.70 -11.01 3.65
CA GLY A 19 6.19 -12.31 3.18
C GLY A 19 6.62 -12.64 1.74
N LEU A 20 6.66 -11.62 0.86
CA LEU A 20 7.20 -11.76 -0.50
C LEU A 20 8.70 -12.06 -0.49
N SER A 21 9.45 -11.42 0.42
CA SER A 21 10.88 -11.64 0.58
C SER A 21 11.17 -13.07 1.04
N GLU A 22 10.46 -13.57 2.06
CA GLU A 22 10.61 -14.97 2.53
C GLU A 22 10.40 -15.99 1.39
N HIS A 23 9.41 -15.76 0.54
CA HIS A 23 9.15 -16.61 -0.63
C HIS A 23 10.18 -16.43 -1.76
N GLY A 24 10.82 -15.27 -1.87
CA GLY A 24 11.84 -14.98 -2.88
C GLY A 24 13.22 -15.53 -2.53
N TYR A 25 13.57 -15.64 -1.24
CA TYR A 25 14.89 -16.06 -0.77
C TYR A 25 15.01 -17.58 -0.48
N GLY A 26 13.90 -18.33 -0.41
CA GLY A 26 13.88 -19.73 0.04
C GLY A 26 14.58 -20.79 -0.82
N SER A 27 15.19 -20.45 -1.96
CA SER A 27 15.97 -21.40 -2.78
C SER A 27 17.37 -20.86 -3.10
N SER A 28 18.40 -21.69 -3.03
CA SER A 28 19.78 -21.26 -3.27
C SER A 28 19.92 -20.61 -4.65
N PHE A 29 20.41 -19.37 -4.69
CA PHE A 29 20.58 -18.53 -5.89
C PHE A 29 21.31 -19.23 -7.06
N PHE A 30 22.12 -20.25 -6.73
CA PHE A 30 22.99 -20.97 -7.64
C PHE A 30 22.40 -22.29 -8.18
N THR A 31 21.29 -22.79 -7.63
CA THR A 31 20.70 -24.09 -7.98
C THR A 31 19.27 -23.99 -8.52
N ALA A 32 18.78 -22.78 -8.75
CA ALA A 32 17.42 -22.54 -9.24
C ALA A 32 17.32 -22.80 -10.76
N GLY A 33 16.52 -23.80 -11.15
CA GLY A 33 16.15 -24.02 -12.54
C GLY A 33 15.31 -22.87 -13.13
N ASP A 34 15.10 -22.86 -14.44
CA ASP A 34 14.43 -21.75 -15.17
C ASP A 34 13.03 -21.41 -14.65
N ALA A 35 12.27 -22.40 -14.18
CA ALA A 35 10.95 -22.18 -13.60
C ALA A 35 11.00 -21.31 -12.33
N GLU A 36 12.01 -21.55 -11.49
CA GLU A 36 12.18 -20.83 -10.23
C GLU A 36 12.74 -19.42 -10.45
N ARG A 37 13.58 -19.24 -11.47
CA ARG A 37 14.01 -17.90 -11.93
C ARG A 37 12.82 -17.05 -12.39
N LYS A 38 11.92 -17.60 -13.21
CA LYS A 38 10.69 -16.90 -13.66
C LYS A 38 9.80 -16.54 -12.48
N ARG A 39 9.59 -17.46 -11.54
CA ARG A 39 8.82 -17.23 -10.32
C ARG A 39 9.39 -16.07 -9.49
N ARG A 40 10.71 -16.02 -9.30
CA ARG A 40 11.38 -14.92 -8.59
C ARG A 40 11.24 -13.57 -9.29
N LEU A 41 11.35 -13.56 -10.62
CA LEU A 41 11.18 -12.34 -11.41
C LEU A 41 9.76 -11.78 -11.26
N ILE A 42 8.76 -12.66 -11.26
CA ILE A 42 7.36 -12.30 -10.99
C ILE A 42 7.19 -11.77 -9.56
N LEU A 43 7.77 -12.44 -8.55
CA LEU A 43 7.68 -11.98 -7.16
C LEU A 43 8.35 -10.62 -6.94
N ASN A 44 9.52 -10.39 -7.55
CA ASN A 44 10.17 -9.07 -7.53
C ASN A 44 9.33 -8.00 -8.23
N PHE A 45 8.76 -8.32 -9.39
CA PHE A 45 7.87 -7.40 -10.10
C PHE A 45 6.67 -7.02 -9.23
N PHE A 46 6.04 -7.99 -8.56
CA PHE A 46 4.96 -7.74 -7.61
C PHE A 46 5.43 -6.87 -6.44
N GLY A 47 6.58 -7.16 -5.82
CA GLY A 47 7.12 -6.37 -4.72
C GLY A 47 7.38 -4.91 -5.08
N VAL A 48 7.96 -4.66 -6.27
CA VAL A 48 8.17 -3.30 -6.79
C VAL A 48 6.84 -2.60 -7.05
N PHE A 49 5.89 -3.27 -7.70
CA PHE A 49 4.58 -2.69 -8.00
C PHE A 49 3.78 -2.36 -6.73
N THR A 50 3.76 -3.26 -5.75
CA THR A 50 3.16 -3.02 -4.43
C THR A 50 3.81 -1.84 -3.72
N SER A 51 5.14 -1.72 -3.79
CA SER A 51 5.85 -0.59 -3.17
C SER A 51 5.47 0.75 -3.81
N LEU A 52 5.41 0.81 -5.15
CA LEU A 52 4.98 1.99 -5.89
C LEU A 52 3.52 2.36 -5.58
N PHE A 53 2.63 1.37 -5.52
CA PHE A 53 1.24 1.56 -5.14
C PHE A 53 1.10 2.14 -3.73
N SER A 54 1.82 1.59 -2.75
CA SER A 54 1.79 2.10 -1.38
C SER A 54 2.32 3.52 -1.27
N LEU A 55 3.39 3.86 -1.99
CA LEU A 55 3.89 5.24 -2.08
C LEU A 55 2.84 6.19 -2.67
N PHE A 56 2.16 5.76 -3.73
CA PHE A 56 1.10 6.54 -4.36
C PHE A 56 -0.07 6.79 -3.41
N VAL A 57 -0.50 5.76 -2.65
CA VAL A 57 -1.54 5.91 -1.63
C VAL A 57 -1.11 6.88 -0.53
N ILE A 58 0.12 6.78 -0.04
CA ILE A 58 0.65 7.69 0.99
C ILE A 58 0.70 9.14 0.47
N TYR A 59 1.09 9.32 -0.80
CA TYR A 59 1.08 10.61 -1.47
C TYR A 59 -0.34 11.20 -1.50
N LEU A 60 -1.34 10.45 -1.98
CA LEU A 60 -2.74 10.91 -2.01
C LEU A 60 -3.24 11.27 -0.61
N LEU A 61 -2.96 10.44 0.40
CA LEU A 61 -3.38 10.67 1.79
C LEU A 61 -2.67 11.86 2.47
N SER A 62 -1.59 12.36 1.88
CA SER A 62 -0.80 13.47 2.45
C SER A 62 -1.10 14.80 1.74
N ASN A 63 -1.66 14.76 0.54
CA ASN A 63 -2.10 15.96 -0.17
C ASN A 63 -3.49 16.41 0.31
N PRO A 64 -3.61 17.63 0.85
CA PRO A 64 -4.88 18.14 1.36
C PRO A 64 -5.90 18.43 0.26
N GLU A 65 -5.47 18.62 -1.00
CA GLU A 65 -6.35 18.90 -2.15
C GLU A 65 -7.32 17.75 -2.46
N TYR A 66 -6.94 16.50 -2.17
CA TYR A 66 -7.80 15.33 -2.34
C TYR A 66 -8.67 15.02 -1.11
N ARG A 67 -8.65 15.90 -0.10
CA ARG A 67 -9.45 15.72 1.11
C ARG A 67 -10.91 15.96 0.75
N ARG A 68 -11.76 14.96 1.00
CA ARG A 68 -13.22 15.15 0.93
C ARG A 68 -13.62 16.35 1.80
N LEU A 69 -14.24 17.35 1.17
CA LEU A 69 -14.86 18.48 1.86
C LEU A 69 -16.04 17.94 2.69
N PRO A 70 -16.30 18.50 3.89
CA PRO A 70 -17.52 18.18 4.60
C PRO A 70 -18.72 18.56 3.73
N ASP A 71 -19.70 17.67 3.64
CA ASP A 71 -20.94 17.91 2.88
C ASP A 71 -21.61 19.18 3.49
N GLU A 72 -21.94 20.18 2.66
CA GLU A 72 -22.46 21.50 3.09
C GLU A 72 -23.90 21.44 3.66
N ASP A 73 -24.48 20.25 3.73
CA ASP A 73 -25.93 20.05 3.82
C ASP A 73 -26.51 20.13 5.25
N VAL A 74 -25.68 20.42 6.27
CA VAL A 74 -26.10 20.39 7.69
C VAL A 74 -26.34 21.79 8.27
N VAL A 75 -25.82 22.87 7.68
CA VAL A 75 -25.85 24.20 8.32
C VAL A 75 -27.12 25.00 7.99
N THR A 76 -27.85 24.68 6.92
CA THR A 76 -29.03 25.46 6.51
C THR A 76 -30.32 25.15 7.28
N ASN A 77 -30.33 24.14 8.16
CA ASN A 77 -31.54 23.75 8.90
C ASN A 77 -31.61 24.29 10.34
N GLU A 78 -30.53 24.85 10.90
CA GLU A 78 -30.54 25.41 12.26
C GLU A 78 -30.81 26.93 12.31
N SER A 79 -30.82 27.63 11.17
CA SER A 79 -31.15 29.08 11.14
C SER A 79 -32.63 29.38 10.89
N ASN A 80 -33.48 28.36 10.79
CA ASN A 80 -34.92 28.50 10.48
C ASN A 80 -35.87 28.07 11.62
N THR A 81 -35.37 27.93 12.86
CA THR A 81 -36.21 27.67 14.05
C THR A 81 -35.97 28.66 15.16
#